data_AF-A0A2V9V2B3-F1
#
_entry.id   AF-A0A2V9V2B3-F1
#
_cell.length_a   1.000
_cell.length_b   1.000
_cell.length_c   1.000
_cell.angle_alpha   90.00
_cell.angle_beta   90.00
_cell.angle_gamma   90.00
#
_symmetry.space_group_name_H-M   'P 1'
#
loop_
_entity.id
_entity.type
_entity.pdbx_description
1 polymer ?
#
loop_
_entity_poly.entity_id
_entity_poly.type
_entity_poly.pdbx_seq_one_letter_code
_entity_poly.pdbx_strand_id
1 'polypeptide(L)'
;MARILVLGYGNPLRADDGLGWQVAVQLFRANASPDVHVIPCHQLTPDLAETASFAELVLFIDCSRKGIPGELRCEEIFSQSGPTSFTHDLSPAVLLALAAELFGVCPKAYLFSICGEKFETGEDRIEEFVSAASGSGRVMVC
;
A
#
# COMPACT_ATOMS: atom_id res chain seq x y z
N MET A 1 11.12 3.33 16.85
CA MET A 1 10.77 2.50 15.68
C MET A 1 9.39 2.88 15.24
N ALA A 2 9.15 3.05 13.94
CA ALA A 2 7.81 3.31 13.43
C ALA A 2 6.96 2.06 13.66
N ARG A 3 5.75 2.23 14.19
CA ARG A 3 4.81 1.11 14.43
C ARG A 3 4.04 0.74 13.18
N ILE A 4 3.84 1.70 12.27
CA ILE A 4 3.06 1.54 11.05
C ILE A 4 3.98 1.76 9.84
N LEU A 5 3.99 0.81 8.92
CA LEU A 5 4.59 0.95 7.60
C LEU A 5 3.47 1.16 6.57
N VAL A 6 3.59 2.17 5.72
CA VAL A 6 2.69 2.43 4.59
C VAL A 6 3.46 2.22 3.29
N LEU A 7 3.00 1.27 2.48
CA LEU A 7 3.56 0.95 1.17
C LEU A 7 2.54 1.35 0.10
N GLY A 8 2.71 2.54 -0.47
CA GLY A 8 1.91 2.95 -1.63
C GLY A 8 2.64 2.63 -2.92
N TYR A 9 2.03 1.81 -3.76
CA TYR A 9 2.62 1.37 -5.01
C TYR A 9 1.72 1.58 -6.22
N GLY A 10 2.34 1.62 -7.40
CA GLY A 10 1.67 1.98 -8.63
C GLY A 10 2.59 2.70 -9.62
N ASN A 11 2.23 2.69 -10.92
CA ASN A 11 3.03 3.35 -11.95
C ASN A 11 2.57 4.81 -12.16
N PRO A 12 3.36 5.81 -11.71
CA PRO A 12 2.98 7.21 -11.84
C PRO A 12 2.87 7.69 -13.30
N LEU A 13 3.42 6.94 -14.26
CA LEU A 13 3.37 7.26 -15.69
C LEU A 13 2.13 6.67 -16.40
N ARG A 14 1.27 5.95 -15.67
CA ARG A 14 0.09 5.25 -16.22
C ARG A 14 -1.21 5.70 -15.57
N ALA A 15 -1.45 7.01 -15.55
CA ALA A 15 -2.68 7.64 -15.06
C ALA A 15 -3.08 7.08 -13.68
N ASP A 16 -4.22 6.39 -13.58
CA ASP A 16 -4.75 5.92 -12.31
C ASP A 16 -3.92 4.77 -11.69
N ASP A 17 -3.10 4.08 -12.48
CA ASP A 17 -2.15 3.08 -11.95
C ASP A 17 -1.21 3.71 -10.91
N GLY A 18 -1.00 5.04 -10.98
CA GLY A 18 -0.18 5.81 -10.06
C GLY A 18 -0.87 6.24 -8.76
N LEU A 19 -2.17 5.99 -8.57
CA LEU A 19 -2.91 6.53 -7.42
C LEU A 19 -2.33 6.09 -6.07
N GLY A 20 -2.00 4.81 -5.92
CA GLY A 20 -1.38 4.30 -4.68
C GLY A 20 -0.04 4.98 -4.36
N TRP A 21 0.80 5.15 -5.39
CA TRP A 21 2.05 5.90 -5.29
C TRP A 21 1.82 7.36 -4.91
N GLN A 22 0.86 8.04 -5.56
CA GLN A 22 0.56 9.45 -5.30
C GLN A 22 0.06 9.67 -3.87
N VAL A 23 -0.80 8.79 -3.35
CA VAL A 23 -1.26 8.82 -1.96
C VAL A 23 -0.08 8.68 -0.99
N ALA A 24 0.83 7.73 -1.22
CA ALA A 24 2.02 7.59 -0.38
C ALA A 24 2.93 8.82 -0.44
N VAL A 25 3.11 9.45 -1.61
CA VAL A 25 3.89 10.71 -1.72
C VAL A 25 3.26 11.82 -0.88
N GLN A 26 1.93 11.97 -0.91
CA GLN A 26 1.25 12.99 -0.11
C GLN A 26 1.37 12.70 1.39
N LEU A 27 1.19 11.44 1.81
CA LEU A 27 1.34 11.03 3.20
C LEU A 27 2.78 11.23 3.71
N PHE A 28 3.78 10.89 2.89
CA PHE A 28 5.18 11.11 3.19
C PHE A 28 5.48 12.61 3.39
N ARG A 29 4.96 13.47 2.50
CA ARG A 29 5.13 14.93 2.60
C ARG A 29 4.43 15.54 3.80
N ALA A 30 3.25 15.03 4.15
CA ALA A 30 2.50 15.49 5.31
C ALA A 30 3.24 15.20 6.62
N ASN A 31 4.05 14.12 6.66
CA ASN A 31 4.88 13.72 7.79
C ASN A 31 4.13 13.79 9.14
N ALA A 32 2.90 13.27 9.15
CA ALA A 32 1.92 13.52 10.20
C ALA A 32 2.30 12.92 11.57
N SER A 33 3.12 11.87 11.59
CA SER A 33 3.51 11.18 12.83
C SER A 33 4.86 10.49 12.69
N PRO A 34 5.73 10.53 13.72
CA PRO A 34 6.98 9.77 13.75
C PRO A 34 6.77 8.25 13.87
N ASP A 35 5.57 7.80 14.26
CA ASP A 35 5.21 6.39 14.36
C ASP A 35 4.85 5.77 13.00
N VAL A 36 4.79 6.56 11.93
CA VAL A 36 4.40 6.15 10.58
C VAL A 36 5.58 6.30 9.63
N HIS A 37 6.01 5.18 9.03
CA HIS A 37 6.98 5.17 7.96
C HIS A 37 6.27 4.97 6.62
N VAL A 38 6.49 5.87 5.66
CA VAL A 38 5.80 5.83 4.35
C VAL A 38 6.82 5.64 3.24
N ILE A 39 6.58 4.65 2.37
CA ILE A 39 7.42 4.34 1.22
C ILE A 39 6.55 4.33 -0.04
N PRO A 40 6.69 5.36 -0.90
CA PRO A 40 6.16 5.34 -2.26
C PRO A 40 7.09 4.49 -3.14
N CYS A 41 6.57 3.48 -3.83
CA CYS A 41 7.34 2.63 -4.73
C CYS A 41 6.57 2.32 -6.03
N HIS A 42 7.25 1.88 -7.08
CA HIS A 42 6.56 1.52 -8.31
C HIS A 42 5.89 0.14 -8.19
N GLN A 43 6.63 -0.82 -7.66
CA GLN A 43 6.20 -2.19 -7.41
C GLN A 43 6.69 -2.62 -6.03
N LEU A 44 6.03 -3.62 -5.44
CA LEU A 44 6.54 -4.30 -4.27
C LEU A 44 7.75 -5.17 -4.65
N THR A 45 8.79 -5.13 -3.83
CA THR A 45 10.04 -5.86 -4.04
C THR A 45 10.40 -6.69 -2.81
N PRO A 46 11.17 -7.79 -2.97
CA PRO A 46 11.52 -8.66 -1.84
C PRO A 46 12.28 -7.96 -0.70
N ASP A 47 13.08 -6.92 -0.99
CA ASP A 47 13.82 -6.15 0.03
C ASP A 47 12.90 -5.41 1.01
N LEU A 48 11.66 -5.09 0.62
CA LEU A 48 10.67 -4.48 1.51
C LEU A 48 10.20 -5.43 2.62
N ALA A 49 10.43 -6.74 2.49
CA ALA A 49 10.12 -7.70 3.55
C ALA A 49 10.92 -7.44 4.83
N GLU A 50 12.18 -6.99 4.70
CA GLU A 50 13.01 -6.59 5.85
C GLU A 50 12.36 -5.39 6.56
N THR A 51 11.98 -4.37 5.79
CA THR A 51 11.35 -3.17 6.33
C THR A 51 10.01 -3.49 7.00
N ALA A 52 9.21 -4.36 6.38
CA ALA A 52 7.94 -4.82 6.94
C ALA A 52 8.12 -5.60 8.25
N SER A 53 9.23 -6.34 8.41
CA SER A 53 9.51 -7.11 9.63
C SER A 53 9.71 -6.24 10.89
N PHE A 54 10.02 -4.94 10.71
CA PHE A 54 10.17 -4.00 11.82
C PHE A 54 8.87 -3.28 12.22
N ALA A 55 7.78 -3.47 11.47
CA ALA A 55 6.50 -2.81 11.72
C ALA A 55 5.54 -3.72 12.50
N GLU A 56 4.65 -3.13 13.30
CA GLU A 56 3.52 -3.85 13.91
C GLU A 56 2.36 -4.01 12.91
N LEU A 57 2.22 -3.03 12.02
CA LEU A 57 1.14 -2.92 11.04
C LEU A 57 1.70 -2.46 9.68
N VAL A 58 1.30 -3.14 8.61
CA VAL A 58 1.61 -2.74 7.23
C VAL A 58 0.33 -2.36 6.49
N LEU A 59 0.30 -1.16 5.92
CA LEU A 59 -0.79 -0.67 5.09
C LEU A 59 -0.31 -0.60 3.65
N PHE A 60 -0.85 -1.47 2.80
CA PHE A 60 -0.64 -1.45 1.37
C PHE A 60 -1.65 -0.50 0.73
N ILE A 61 -1.22 0.32 -0.23
CA ILE A 61 -2.10 1.23 -0.97
C ILE A 61 -1.82 1.06 -2.47
N ASP A 62 -2.84 0.69 -3.24
CA ASP A 62 -2.72 0.49 -4.68
C ASP A 62 -3.93 0.99 -5.47
N CYS A 63 -3.87 0.82 -6.79
CA CYS A 63 -4.99 1.03 -7.67
C CYS A 63 -5.54 -0.29 -8.22
N SER A 64 -6.86 -0.48 -8.11
CA SER A 64 -7.57 -1.60 -8.71
C SER A 64 -8.23 -1.21 -10.03
N ARG A 65 -8.12 -2.09 -11.02
CA ARG A 65 -8.91 -2.02 -12.28
C ARG A 65 -10.33 -2.56 -12.13
N LYS A 66 -10.64 -3.21 -11.02
CA LYS A 66 -11.88 -3.95 -10.79
C LYS A 66 -12.72 -3.24 -9.74
N GLY A 67 -13.79 -2.58 -10.16
CA GLY A 67 -14.75 -1.95 -9.26
C GLY A 67 -15.41 -0.74 -9.91
N ILE A 68 -16.07 0.06 -9.09
CA ILE A 68 -16.64 1.33 -9.53
C ILE A 68 -15.54 2.40 -9.38
N PRO A 69 -15.19 3.16 -10.43
CA PRO A 69 -14.21 4.23 -10.31
C PRO A 69 -14.46 5.16 -9.11
N GLY A 70 -13.40 5.46 -8.36
CA GLY A 70 -13.45 6.24 -7.12
C GLY A 70 -13.84 5.45 -5.86
N GLU A 71 -14.23 4.18 -5.99
CA GLU A 71 -14.49 3.30 -4.84
C GLU A 71 -13.17 2.96 -4.12
N LEU A 72 -13.15 3.16 -2.80
CA LEU A 72 -12.07 2.69 -1.93
C LEU A 72 -12.47 1.38 -1.28
N ARG A 73 -11.65 0.35 -1.45
CA ARG A 73 -11.82 -0.95 -0.79
C ARG A 73 -10.73 -1.16 0.25
N CYS A 74 -11.11 -1.79 1.35
CA CYS A 74 -10.19 -2.19 2.42
C CYS A 74 -10.38 -3.68 2.67
N GLU A 75 -9.30 -4.43 2.68
CA GLU A 75 -9.30 -5.85 3.04
C GLU A 75 -8.09 -6.20 3.92
N GLU A 76 -8.29 -7.12 4.87
CA GLU A 76 -7.18 -7.67 5.64
C GLU A 76 -6.41 -8.68 4.78
N ILE A 77 -5.09 -8.58 4.79
CA ILE A 77 -4.20 -9.44 4.02
C ILE A 77 -3.50 -10.42 4.97
N PHE A 78 -3.54 -11.69 4.60
CA PHE A 78 -2.80 -12.75 5.28
C PHE A 78 -1.61 -13.19 4.42
N SER A 79 -0.53 -13.63 5.07
CA SER A 79 0.61 -14.22 4.38
C SER A 79 0.17 -15.41 3.52
N GLN A 80 0.74 -15.55 2.33
CA GLN A 80 0.46 -16.69 1.47
C GLN A 80 0.92 -18.02 2.12
N SER A 81 0.10 -19.06 1.99
CA SER A 81 0.49 -20.44 2.33
C SER A 81 1.17 -21.13 1.17
N GLY A 82 2.32 -21.75 1.41
CA GLY A 82 3.09 -22.52 0.42
C GLY A 82 4.38 -21.81 -0.03
N PRO A 83 5.15 -22.42 -0.94
CA PRO A 83 6.43 -21.86 -1.38
C PRO A 83 6.23 -20.51 -2.06
N THR A 84 7.01 -19.51 -1.66
CA THR A 84 7.01 -18.18 -2.28
C THR A 84 7.56 -18.28 -3.71
N SER A 85 6.73 -18.00 -4.70
CA SER A 85 7.18 -17.91 -6.10
C SER A 85 7.53 -16.47 -6.43
N PHE A 86 8.73 -16.25 -6.97
CA PHE A 86 9.16 -14.94 -7.45
C PHE A 86 8.53 -14.66 -8.82
N THR A 87 7.29 -14.18 -8.83
CA THR A 87 6.68 -13.59 -10.03
C THR A 87 7.16 -12.15 -10.22
N HIS A 88 7.10 -11.65 -11.46
CA HIS A 88 7.51 -10.29 -11.80
C HIS A 88 6.71 -9.20 -11.06
N ASP A 89 5.51 -9.56 -10.58
CA ASP A 89 4.70 -8.76 -9.69
C ASP A 89 4.58 -9.49 -8.34
N LEU A 90 5.13 -8.88 -7.29
CA LEU A 90 5.06 -9.40 -5.92
C LEU A 90 3.76 -8.92 -5.27
N SER A 91 2.95 -9.83 -4.74
CA SER A 91 1.72 -9.45 -4.03
C SER A 91 1.99 -9.08 -2.57
N PRO A 92 1.11 -8.29 -1.92
CA PRO A 92 1.16 -8.06 -0.47
C PRO A 92 1.28 -9.35 0.34
N ALA A 93 0.50 -10.38 0.00
CA ALA A 93 0.52 -11.68 0.67
C ALA A 93 1.88 -12.40 0.56
N VAL A 94 2.55 -12.29 -0.60
CA VAL A 94 3.90 -12.84 -0.80
C VAL A 94 4.92 -12.04 0.02
N LEU A 95 4.81 -10.71 0.06
CA LEU A 95 5.72 -9.87 0.86
C LEU A 95 5.64 -10.22 2.35
N LEU A 96 4.44 -10.46 2.88
CA LEU A 96 4.24 -10.92 4.26
C LEU A 96 4.83 -12.31 4.49
N ALA A 97 4.67 -13.22 3.52
CA ALA A 97 5.28 -14.54 3.60
C ALA A 97 6.82 -14.46 3.64
N LEU A 98 7.42 -13.58 2.84
CA LEU A 98 8.87 -13.32 2.88
C LEU A 98 9.32 -12.71 4.21
N ALA A 99 8.54 -11.79 4.79
CA ALA A 99 8.83 -11.23 6.10
C ALA A 99 8.84 -12.33 7.18
N ALA A 100 7.87 -13.25 7.12
CA ALA A 100 7.77 -14.38 8.02
C ALA A 100 8.91 -15.39 7.83
N GLU A 101 9.23 -15.74 6.59
CA GLU A 101 10.23 -16.75 6.25
C GLU A 101 11.67 -16.27 6.55
N LEU A 102 12.00 -15.03 6.20
CA LEU A 102 13.36 -14.51 6.30
C LEU A 102 13.67 -13.86 7.66
N PHE A 103 12.67 -13.27 8.31
CA PHE A 103 12.85 -12.49 9.53
C PHE A 103 12.03 -12.99 10.73
N GLY A 104 11.21 -14.03 10.54
CA GLY A 104 10.44 -14.66 11.63
C GLY A 104 9.25 -13.84 12.13
N VAL A 105 8.83 -12.79 11.40
CA VAL A 105 7.75 -11.89 11.78
C VAL A 105 6.73 -11.78 10.66
N CYS A 106 5.45 -11.94 10.99
CA CYS A 106 4.34 -11.67 10.08
C CYS A 106 3.50 -10.51 10.66
N PRO A 107 3.68 -9.26 10.19
CA PRO A 107 2.93 -8.13 10.73
C PRO A 107 1.46 -8.22 10.34
N LYS A 108 0.59 -7.52 11.10
CA LYS A 108 -0.80 -7.33 10.68
C LYS A 108 -0.81 -6.49 9.40
N ALA A 109 -1.69 -6.80 8.45
CA ALA A 109 -1.68 -6.11 7.17
C ALA A 109 -3.07 -5.84 6.60
N TYR A 110 -3.21 -4.69 5.95
CA TYR A 110 -4.41 -4.32 5.19
C TYR A 110 -4.03 -3.74 3.83
N LEU A 111 -4.87 -4.00 2.83
CA LEU A 111 -4.77 -3.42 1.50
C LEU A 111 -5.90 -2.41 1.29
N PHE A 112 -5.52 -1.20 0.94
CA PHE A 112 -6.41 -0.14 0.48
C PHE A 112 -6.30 -0.01 -1.03
N SER A 113 -7.32 -0.46 -1.76
CA SER A 113 -7.36 -0.38 -3.22
C SER A 113 -8.31 0.71 -3.68
N ILE A 114 -7.78 1.67 -4.43
CA ILE A 114 -8.56 2.73 -5.08
C ILE A 114 -8.95 2.25 -6.48
N CYS A 115 -10.23 2.17 -6.79
CA CYS A 115 -10.66 1.75 -8.12
C CYS A 115 -10.45 2.88 -9.13
N GLY A 116 -9.58 2.65 -10.12
CA GLY A 116 -9.28 3.59 -11.21
C GLY A 116 -10.19 3.43 -12.42
N GLU A 117 -10.23 4.45 -13.28
CA GLU A 117 -10.97 4.49 -14.54
C GLU A 117 -10.03 4.46 -15.76
N LYS A 118 -8.89 5.14 -15.68
CA LYS A 118 -7.95 5.39 -16.78
C LYS A 118 -6.58 4.81 -16.49
N PHE A 119 -6.09 3.96 -17.37
CA PHE A 119 -4.79 3.29 -17.21
C PHE A 119 -3.89 3.44 -18.45
N GLU A 120 -4.22 4.42 -19.30
CA GLU A 120 -3.43 4.82 -20.45
C GLU A 120 -2.25 5.70 -20.02
N THR A 121 -1.35 6.03 -20.95
CA THR A 121 -0.21 6.91 -20.66
C THR A 121 -0.70 8.34 -20.41
N GLY A 122 -0.45 8.87 -19.21
CA GLY A 122 -0.87 10.20 -18.78
C GLY A 122 -0.59 10.41 -17.29
N GLU A 123 -0.51 11.66 -16.85
CA GLU A 123 -0.42 12.03 -15.43
C GLU A 123 -1.72 12.71 -15.01
N ASP A 124 -2.58 12.01 -14.26
CA ASP A 124 -3.72 12.62 -13.58
C ASP A 124 -3.34 12.89 -12.12
N ARG A 125 -3.62 14.10 -11.60
CA ARG A 125 -3.29 14.50 -10.23
C ARG A 125 -4.54 14.40 -9.34
N ILE A 126 -4.47 13.61 -8.27
CA ILE A 126 -5.45 13.67 -7.18
C ILE A 126 -5.13 14.83 -6.24
N GLU A 127 -5.97 15.87 -6.22
CA GLU A 127 -5.87 16.95 -5.23
C GLU A 127 -6.63 16.66 -3.92
N GLU A 128 -7.42 15.58 -3.82
CA GLU A 128 -8.46 15.50 -2.77
C GLU A 128 -8.60 14.15 -2.03
N PHE A 129 -7.50 13.50 -1.62
CA PHE A 129 -7.56 12.32 -0.73
C PHE A 129 -7.17 12.58 0.75
N VAL A 130 -6.65 13.77 1.09
CA VAL A 130 -6.02 14.00 2.41
C VAL A 130 -7.03 14.21 3.56
N SER A 131 -8.34 14.34 3.31
CA SER A 131 -9.29 14.62 4.39
C SER A 131 -9.73 13.41 5.25
N ALA A 132 -9.44 12.16 4.85
CA ALA A 132 -9.94 10.98 5.57
C ALA A 132 -9.04 10.51 6.74
N ALA A 133 -7.78 10.96 6.79
CA ALA A 133 -6.82 10.51 7.80
C ALA A 133 -6.67 11.48 9.00
N SER A 134 -7.21 12.70 8.92
CA SER A 134 -6.88 13.78 9.87
C SER A 134 -8.07 14.38 10.64
N GLY A 135 -9.31 14.01 10.35
CA GLY A 135 -10.46 14.63 11.01
C GLY A 135 -11.68 13.73 11.06
N SER A 136 -12.03 13.28 12.27
CA SER A 136 -13.38 12.93 12.76
C SER A 136 -14.44 12.48 11.74
N GLY A 137 -14.04 11.68 10.76
CA GLY A 137 -14.89 10.99 9.80
C GLY A 137 -14.52 9.54 9.94
N ARG A 138 -15.50 8.71 10.29
CA ARG A 138 -15.36 7.26 10.46
C ARG A 138 -14.32 6.69 9.50
N VAL A 139 -13.12 6.44 10.02
CA VAL A 139 -12.26 5.41 9.47
C VAL A 139 -13.13 4.16 9.62
N MET A 140 -13.60 3.62 8.51
CA MET A 140 -14.14 2.26 8.51
C MET A 140 -12.92 1.37 8.72
N VAL A 141 -12.52 1.28 9.98
CA VAL A 141 -11.55 0.32 10.48
C VAL A 141 -12.26 -1.01 10.39
N CYS A 142 -11.76 -1.89 9.51
CA CYS A 142 -12.09 -3.31 9.56
C CYS A 142 -11.65 -3.88 10.91
#